data_AF-A0A502THN5-F1
#
_entry.id   AF-A0A502THN5-F1
#
_cell.length_a   1.000
_cell.length_b   1.000
_cell.length_c   1.000
_cell.angle_alpha   90.00
_cell.angle_beta   90.00
_cell.angle_gamma   90.00
#
_symmetry.space_group_name_H-M   'P 1'
#
loop_
_entity.id
_entity.type
_entity.pdbx_description
1 polymer ?
#
loop_
_entity_poly.entity_id
_entity_poly.type
_entity_poly.pdbx_seq_one_letter_code
_entity_poly.pdbx_strand_id
1 'polypeptide(L)'
;MTNLANAVHKGNVERGWWNDPKTGEDLHGKRNFGELMALCHSELTEALEARRKGDKPDDKLPHRPGWRVELIDEIIRCLDILGSEGNDEHPAGVIFVEKDAYNATRADHKPENRLKEGGKAF
;
A
#
# COMPACT_ATOMS: atom_id res chain seq x y z
N MET A 1 -0.06 12.28 -4.62
CA MET A 1 -0.49 10.88 -4.41
C MET A 1 -1.68 10.52 -5.31
N THR A 2 -2.73 11.33 -5.42
CA THR A 2 -3.90 11.06 -6.29
C THR A 2 -3.54 10.66 -7.72
N ASN A 3 -2.74 11.46 -8.44
CA ASN A 3 -2.36 11.15 -9.82
C ASN A 3 -1.56 9.84 -9.93
N LEU A 4 -0.76 9.53 -8.92
CA LEU A 4 0.02 8.30 -8.89
C LEU A 4 -0.88 7.09 -8.65
N ALA A 5 -1.83 7.18 -7.71
CA ALA A 5 -2.85 6.15 -7.48
C ALA A 5 -3.67 5.87 -8.75
N ASN A 6 -4.15 6.93 -9.41
CA ASN A 6 -4.88 6.81 -10.69
C ASN A 6 -4.04 6.13 -11.78
N ALA A 7 -2.76 6.50 -11.91
CA ALA A 7 -1.88 5.91 -12.91
C ALA A 7 -1.60 4.43 -12.63
N VAL A 8 -1.35 4.06 -11.36
CA VAL A 8 -1.14 2.68 -10.94
C VAL A 8 -2.40 1.85 -11.19
N HIS A 9 -3.55 2.34 -10.73
CA HIS A 9 -4.82 1.63 -10.88
C HIS A 9 -5.16 1.41 -12.35
N LYS A 10 -5.08 2.46 -13.18
CA LYS A 10 -5.27 2.36 -14.63
C LYS A 10 -4.37 1.28 -15.24
N GLY A 11 -3.08 1.27 -14.91
CA GLY A 11 -2.15 0.27 -15.43
C GLY A 11 -2.49 -1.16 -14.99
N ASN A 12 -3.07 -1.36 -13.80
CA ASN A 12 -3.49 -2.67 -13.31
C ASN A 12 -4.80 -3.13 -13.95
N VAL A 13 -5.74 -2.22 -14.20
CA VAL A 13 -6.94 -2.50 -15.02
C VAL A 13 -6.54 -2.95 -16.42
N GLU A 14 -5.60 -2.24 -17.07
CA GLU A 14 -5.09 -2.61 -18.40
C GLU A 14 -4.41 -4.00 -18.43
N ARG A 15 -3.85 -4.45 -17.30
CA ARG A 15 -3.28 -5.80 -17.13
C ARG A 15 -4.32 -6.86 -16.75
N GLY A 16 -5.59 -6.49 -16.62
CA GLY A 16 -6.68 -7.39 -16.27
C GLY A 16 -6.80 -7.75 -14.79
N TRP A 17 -6.14 -7.02 -13.88
CA TRP A 17 -6.19 -7.32 -12.43
C TRP A 17 -7.55 -7.06 -11.80
N TRP A 18 -8.39 -6.28 -12.50
CA TRP A 18 -9.75 -5.93 -12.12
C TRP A 18 -10.79 -6.65 -12.99
N ASN A 19 -10.36 -7.68 -13.72
CA ASN A 19 -11.25 -8.55 -14.48
C ASN A 19 -11.18 -9.98 -13.93
N ASP A 20 -12.30 -10.69 -13.97
CA ASP A 20 -12.28 -12.12 -13.73
C ASP A 20 -11.44 -12.80 -14.84
N PRO A 21 -10.40 -13.58 -14.50
CA PRO A 21 -9.48 -14.13 -15.48
C PRO A 21 -10.11 -15.21 -16.38
N LYS A 22 -11.27 -15.76 -16.01
CA LYS A 22 -12.00 -16.77 -16.79
C LYS A 22 -13.09 -16.15 -17.64
N THR A 23 -13.85 -15.21 -17.10
CA THR A 23 -15.03 -14.64 -17.77
C THR A 23 -14.76 -13.28 -18.41
N GLY A 24 -13.70 -12.59 -18.01
CA GLY A 24 -13.42 -11.21 -18.39
C GLY A 24 -14.32 -10.19 -17.68
N GLU A 25 -15.19 -10.63 -16.77
CA GLU A 25 -16.14 -9.77 -16.06
C GLU A 25 -15.41 -8.67 -15.30
N ASP A 26 -15.93 -7.44 -15.39
CA ASP A 26 -15.44 -6.33 -14.59
C ASP A 26 -15.77 -6.52 -13.10
N LEU A 27 -14.74 -6.43 -12.26
CA LEU A 27 -14.80 -6.68 -10.82
C LEU A 27 -14.88 -5.40 -9.97
N HIS A 28 -14.90 -4.20 -10.56
CA HIS A 28 -15.18 -2.97 -9.80
C HIS A 28 -16.48 -3.13 -8.98
N GLY A 29 -16.44 -2.78 -7.69
CA GLY A 29 -17.54 -2.92 -6.74
C GLY A 29 -17.86 -4.35 -6.31
N LYS A 30 -17.16 -5.36 -6.86
CA LYS A 30 -17.42 -6.79 -6.61
C LYS A 30 -16.26 -7.49 -5.90
N ARG A 31 -15.05 -6.94 -5.93
CA ARG A 31 -13.89 -7.52 -5.23
C ARG A 31 -14.11 -7.54 -3.72
N ASN A 32 -13.70 -8.62 -3.08
CA ASN A 32 -13.72 -8.71 -1.62
C ASN A 32 -12.61 -7.82 -1.03
N PHE A 33 -12.98 -6.87 -0.18
CA PHE A 33 -12.00 -5.96 0.43
C PHE A 33 -10.96 -6.69 1.30
N GLY A 34 -11.35 -7.77 1.98
CA GLY A 34 -10.42 -8.60 2.77
C GLY A 34 -9.36 -9.27 1.91
N GLU A 35 -9.71 -9.73 0.70
CA GLU A 35 -8.75 -10.28 -0.26
C GLU A 35 -7.77 -9.22 -0.76
N LEU A 36 -8.26 -8.01 -1.07
CA LEU A 36 -7.40 -6.87 -1.44
C LEU A 36 -6.41 -6.53 -0.32
N MET A 37 -6.87 -6.53 0.93
CA MET A 37 -5.99 -6.33 2.08
C MET A 37 -4.98 -7.48 2.24
N ALA A 38 -5.40 -8.72 2.06
CA ALA A 38 -4.51 -9.87 2.15
C ALA A 38 -3.35 -9.81 1.13
N LEU A 39 -3.60 -9.29 -0.07
CA LEU A 39 -2.55 -9.03 -1.06
C LEU A 39 -1.53 -8.01 -0.57
N CYS A 40 -1.94 -6.94 0.11
CA CYS A 40 -0.99 -5.98 0.70
C CYS A 40 -0.12 -6.66 1.78
N HIS A 41 -0.75 -7.49 2.61
CA HIS A 41 -0.06 -8.22 3.67
C HIS A 41 0.96 -9.23 3.13
N SER A 42 0.71 -9.86 1.98
CA SER A 42 1.67 -10.77 1.37
C SER A 42 2.94 -10.02 0.94
N GLU A 43 2.83 -8.86 0.28
CA GLU A 43 4.00 -8.08 -0.13
C GLU A 43 4.84 -7.61 1.08
N LEU A 44 4.21 -7.21 2.19
CA LEU A 44 4.93 -6.89 3.44
C LEU A 44 5.70 -8.09 4.00
N THR A 45 5.12 -9.28 3.89
CA THR A 45 5.76 -10.51 4.37
C THR A 45 6.93 -10.88 3.47
N GLU A 46 6.83 -10.67 2.15
CA GLU A 46 7.93 -10.83 1.20
C GLU A 46 9.08 -9.86 1.48
N ALA A 47 8.77 -8.59 1.78
CA ALA A 47 9.77 -7.61 2.20
C ALA A 47 10.51 -8.03 3.48
N LEU A 48 9.78 -8.52 4.48
CA LEU A 48 10.36 -9.06 5.72
C LEU A 48 11.25 -10.28 5.43
N GLU A 49 10.82 -11.18 4.56
CA GLU A 49 11.57 -12.38 4.22
C GLU A 49 12.85 -12.06 3.45
N ALA A 50 12.80 -11.11 2.50
CA ALA A 50 13.98 -10.60 1.81
C ALA A 50 14.99 -9.98 2.80
N ARG A 51 14.50 -9.24 3.79
CA ARG A 51 15.33 -8.65 4.87
C ARG A 51 15.97 -9.74 5.74
N ARG A 52 15.23 -10.78 6.10
CA ARG A 52 15.74 -11.95 6.87
C ARG A 52 16.79 -12.75 6.12
N LYS A 53 16.73 -12.76 4.79
CA LYS A 53 17.70 -13.45 3.91
C LYS A 53 18.96 -12.63 3.60
N GLY A 54 19.17 -11.50 4.30
CA GLY A 54 20.40 -10.72 4.22
C GLY A 54 20.46 -9.71 3.08
N ASP A 55 19.31 -9.13 2.70
CA ASP A 55 19.22 -8.09 1.66
C ASP A 55 19.80 -8.50 0.30
N LYS A 56 19.56 -9.76 -0.11
CA LYS A 56 19.94 -10.21 -1.44
C LYS A 56 19.30 -9.31 -2.52
N PRO A 57 19.96 -9.17 -3.69
CA PRO A 57 19.34 -8.52 -4.83
C PRO A 57 17.99 -9.15 -5.19
N ASP A 58 17.08 -8.32 -5.67
CA ASP A 58 15.76 -8.75 -6.13
C ASP A 58 15.82 -9.55 -7.44
N ASP A 59 14.94 -10.54 -7.62
CA ASP A 59 14.89 -11.33 -8.85
C ASP A 59 14.33 -10.52 -10.04
N LYS A 60 13.39 -9.59 -9.79
CA LYS A 60 12.74 -8.73 -10.79
C LYS A 60 13.63 -7.52 -11.13
N LEU A 61 14.33 -6.98 -10.13
CA LEU A 61 15.25 -5.83 -10.24
C LEU A 61 16.64 -6.13 -9.60
N PRO A 62 17.52 -6.90 -10.28
CA PRO A 62 18.78 -7.40 -9.70
C PRO A 62 19.82 -6.37 -9.26
N HIS A 63 19.57 -5.09 -9.51
CA HIS A 63 20.42 -3.98 -9.08
C HIS A 63 19.87 -3.27 -7.82
N ARG A 64 18.79 -3.78 -7.22
CA ARG A 64 18.14 -3.23 -6.02
C ARG A 64 18.07 -4.30 -4.93
N PRO A 65 18.11 -3.91 -3.64
CA PRO A 65 17.84 -4.84 -2.55
C PRO A 65 16.39 -5.35 -2.60
N GLY A 66 16.18 -6.66 -2.48
CA GLY A 66 14.86 -7.30 -2.55
C GLY A 66 13.82 -6.68 -1.63
N TRP A 67 14.17 -6.45 -0.35
CA TRP A 67 13.22 -5.89 0.62
C TRP A 67 12.67 -4.51 0.22
N ARG A 68 13.45 -3.71 -0.53
CA ARG A 68 12.98 -2.41 -1.04
C ARG A 68 12.02 -2.59 -2.20
N VAL A 69 12.27 -3.57 -3.07
CA VAL A 69 11.39 -3.86 -4.20
C VAL A 69 10.04 -4.34 -3.69
N GLU A 70 10.03 -5.29 -2.76
CA GLU A 70 8.77 -5.81 -2.21
C GLU A 70 8.00 -4.77 -1.37
N LEU A 71 8.71 -3.85 -0.69
CA LEU A 71 8.04 -2.72 -0.04
C LEU A 71 7.41 -1.75 -1.06
N ILE A 72 8.01 -1.58 -2.24
CA ILE A 72 7.37 -0.82 -3.33
C ILE A 72 6.19 -1.60 -3.91
N ASP A 73 6.25 -2.92 -4.03
CA ASP A 73 5.12 -3.75 -4.48
C ASP A 73 3.92 -3.60 -3.52
N GLU A 74 4.15 -3.54 -2.20
CA GLU A 74 3.10 -3.19 -1.24
C GLU A 74 2.50 -1.80 -1.49
N ILE A 75 3.33 -0.79 -1.72
CA ILE A 75 2.85 0.57 -2.02
C ILE A 75 2.01 0.57 -3.30
N ILE A 76 2.39 -0.21 -4.31
CA ILE A 76 1.61 -0.39 -5.53
C ILE A 76 0.24 -1.01 -5.24
N ARG A 77 0.15 -2.01 -4.35
CA ARG A 77 -1.15 -2.58 -3.92
C ARG A 77 -2.03 -1.52 -3.25
N CYS A 78 -1.48 -0.76 -2.31
CA CYS A 78 -2.20 0.32 -1.64
C CYS A 78 -2.66 1.41 -2.63
N LEU A 79 -1.81 1.80 -3.58
CA LEU A 79 -2.14 2.78 -4.61
C LEU A 79 -3.21 2.29 -5.60
N ASP A 80 -3.21 0.99 -5.95
CA ASP A 80 -4.25 0.38 -6.79
C ASP A 80 -5.62 0.44 -6.09
N ILE A 81 -5.67 0.08 -4.80
CA ILE A 81 -6.90 0.16 -3.99
C ILE A 81 -7.38 1.61 -3.90
N LEU A 82 -6.48 2.55 -3.55
CA LEU A 82 -6.82 3.97 -3.42
C LEU A 82 -7.20 4.63 -4.76
N GLY A 83 -6.66 4.15 -5.87
CA GLY A 83 -6.95 4.63 -7.21
C GLY A 83 -8.19 4.01 -7.84
N SER A 84 -8.80 3.00 -7.18
CA SER A 84 -10.03 2.35 -7.62
C SER A 84 -11.27 3.22 -7.31
N GLU A 85 -12.38 2.60 -6.93
CA GLU A 85 -13.65 3.30 -6.74
C GLU A 85 -13.57 4.41 -5.67
N GLY A 86 -14.16 5.57 -5.99
CA GLY A 86 -14.31 6.68 -5.05
C GLY A 86 -13.13 7.66 -4.97
N ASN A 87 -12.08 7.52 -5.77
CA ASN A 87 -10.92 8.44 -5.69
C ASN A 87 -11.25 9.89 -6.14
N ASP A 88 -12.28 10.10 -6.96
CA ASP A 88 -12.75 11.45 -7.29
C ASP A 88 -13.45 12.13 -6.09
N GLU A 89 -14.18 11.34 -5.28
CA GLU A 89 -14.89 11.81 -4.08
C GLU A 89 -13.94 11.92 -2.86
N HIS A 90 -12.97 11.02 -2.80
CA HIS A 90 -12.01 10.86 -1.71
C HIS A 90 -10.58 10.80 -2.24
N PRO A 91 -10.02 11.92 -2.75
CA PRO A 91 -8.72 11.89 -3.41
C PRO A 91 -7.60 11.49 -2.45
N ALA A 92 -6.88 10.42 -2.76
CA ALA A 92 -5.83 9.88 -1.91
C ALA A 92 -4.77 10.92 -1.50
N GLY A 93 -4.44 11.87 -2.39
CA GLY A 93 -3.52 12.96 -2.10
C GLY A 93 -4.05 13.99 -1.09
N VAL A 94 -5.35 14.29 -1.11
CA VAL A 94 -5.98 15.19 -0.13
C VAL A 94 -5.96 14.52 1.24
N ILE A 95 -6.43 13.28 1.32
CA ILE A 95 -6.43 12.47 2.55
C ILE A 95 -5.02 12.35 3.12
N PHE A 96 -4.01 12.10 2.28
CA PHE A 96 -2.61 12.03 2.72
C PHE A 96 -2.17 13.32 3.40
N VAL A 97 -2.40 14.49 2.78
CA VAL A 97 -1.99 15.80 3.34
C VAL A 97 -2.71 16.07 4.66
N GLU A 98 -4.02 15.83 4.73
CA GLU A 98 -4.79 16.01 5.96
C GLU A 98 -4.30 15.08 7.08
N LYS A 99 -4.07 13.80 6.76
CA LYS A 99 -3.62 12.78 7.69
C LYS A 99 -2.20 13.05 8.21
N ASP A 100 -1.32 13.56 7.35
CA ASP A 100 0.05 13.96 7.68
C ASP A 100 0.07 15.20 8.58
N ALA A 101 -0.70 16.24 8.23
CA ALA A 101 -0.86 17.43 9.06
C ALA A 101 -1.42 17.09 10.46
N TYR A 102 -2.38 16.18 10.55
CA TYR A 102 -2.85 15.66 11.84
C TYR A 102 -1.75 14.89 12.57
N ASN A 103 -1.00 14.02 11.88
CA ASN A 103 0.08 13.23 12.50
C ASN A 103 1.17 14.12 13.11
N ALA A 104 1.47 15.27 12.49
CA ALA A 104 2.45 16.24 13.00
C ALA A 104 2.06 16.84 14.37
N THR A 105 0.76 16.86 14.69
CA THR A 105 0.25 17.43 15.95
C THR A 105 -0.31 16.38 16.91
N ARG A 106 -0.30 15.11 16.50
CA ARG A 106 -0.94 13.98 17.19
C ARG A 106 -0.34 13.76 18.58
N ALA A 107 -1.20 13.83 19.60
CA ALA A 107 -0.78 13.81 21.00
C ALA A 107 -0.05 12.52 21.43
N ASP A 108 -0.55 11.33 21.12
CA ASP A 108 0.04 10.03 21.55
C ASP A 108 1.38 9.69 20.86
N HIS A 109 1.77 10.44 19.83
CA HIS A 109 3.06 10.27 19.16
C HIS A 109 4.13 11.24 19.68
N LYS A 110 3.74 12.19 20.54
CA LYS A 110 4.70 13.08 21.19
C LYS A 110 5.65 12.29 22.10
N PRO A 111 6.96 12.58 22.09
CA PRO A 111 7.92 11.88 22.94
C PRO A 111 7.50 11.86 24.41
N GLU A 112 6.95 12.96 24.92
CA GLU A 112 6.54 13.07 26.32
C GLU A 112 5.37 12.13 26.67
N ASN A 113 4.53 11.77 25.70
CA ASN A 113 3.41 10.84 25.89
C ASN A 113 3.82 9.38 25.67
N ARG A 114 4.84 9.12 24.85
CA ARG A 114 5.44 7.78 24.71
C ARG A 114 6.20 7.34 25.96
N LEU A 115 6.78 8.29 26.69
CA LEU A 115 7.54 8.04 27.93
C LEU A 115 6.67 7.84 29.18
N LYS A 116 5.35 8.09 29.10
CA LYS A 116 4.42 7.86 30.22
C LYS A 116 4.13 6.38 30.42
N GLU A 117 3.74 6.02 31.63
CA GLU A 117 3.24 4.68 31.94
C GLU A 117 2.03 4.35 31.03
N GLY A 118 2.10 3.23 30.31
CA GLY A 118 1.11 2.85 29.30
C GLY A 118 1.25 3.53 27.93
N GLY A 119 2.31 4.33 27.71
CA GLY A 119 2.63 4.90 26.40
C GLY A 119 2.96 3.84 25.35
N LYS A 120 2.73 4.14 24.07
CA LYS A 120 3.03 3.21 22.97
C LYS A 120 4.54 2.89 22.91
N ALA A 121 4.85 1.59 23.03
CA ALA A 121 6.22 1.08 23.05
C ALA A 121 6.82 0.80 21.66
N PHE A 122 5.98 0.63 20.64
CA PHE A 122 6.34 0.36 19.25
C PHE A 122 5.44 1.18 18.31
#